data_AF-A0A971HKR7-F1
#
_entry.id   AF-A0A971HKR7-F1
#
_cell.length_a   1.000
_cell.length_b   1.000
_cell.length_c   1.000
_cell.angle_alpha   90.00
_cell.angle_beta   90.00
_cell.angle_gamma   90.00
#
_symmetry.space_group_name_H-M   'P 1'
#
loop_
_entity.id
_entity.type
_entity.pdbx_description
1 polymer ?
#
loop_
_entity_poly.entity_id
_entity_poly.type
_entity_poly.pdbx_seq_one_letter_code
_entity_poly.pdbx_strand_id
1 'polypeptide(L)' 'MHDGCTGTFENGKVVVDKIRMMGFNTMEMPIAVTIKCIECGNEFEMTHLETKCPHCNMVYGVTPCSASNPERIMAAGKDY' A
#
# COMPACT_ATOMS: atom_id res chain seq x y z
N MET A 1 -0.01 -2.13 25.69
CA MET A 1 0.72 -1.55 24.55
C MET A 1 0.79 -2.64 23.47
N HIS A 2 0.34 -2.36 22.24
CA HIS A 2 0.22 -3.37 21.17
C HIS A 2 1.47 -3.32 20.27
N ASP A 3 2.51 -4.06 20.63
CA ASP A 3 3.83 -4.14 19.99
C ASP A 3 3.86 -4.82 18.60
N GLY A 4 2.70 -5.01 17.95
CA GLY A 4 2.61 -5.70 16.65
C GLY A 4 2.75 -4.80 15.42
N CYS A 5 2.68 -3.47 15.60
CA CYS A 5 2.61 -2.48 14.53
C CYS A 5 3.56 -1.28 14.69
N THR A 6 4.48 -1.32 15.66
CA THR A 6 5.56 -0.34 15.89
C THR A 6 6.81 -0.63 15.05
N GLY A 7 6.66 -1.31 13.91
CA GLY A 7 7.69 -1.27 12.89
C GLY A 7 7.63 0.11 12.26
N THR A 8 8.67 0.92 12.42
CA THR A 8 8.91 2.04 11.51
C THR A 8 9.03 1.42 10.13
N PHE A 9 7.95 1.42 9.35
CA PHE A 9 7.97 0.88 8.00
C PHE A 9 8.78 1.85 7.16
N GLU A 10 10.10 1.68 7.16
CA GLU A 10 11.03 2.53 6.42
C GLU A 10 10.79 2.44 4.91
N ASN A 11 10.21 1.33 4.43
CA ASN A 11 10.01 1.06 3.01
C ASN A 11 8.66 0.38 2.74
N GLY A 12 8.00 0.77 1.64
CA GLY A 12 6.73 0.16 1.22
C GLY A 12 6.83 -1.32 0.88
N LYS A 13 8.04 -1.82 0.54
CA LYS A 13 8.30 -3.26 0.37
C LYS A 13 7.92 -4.06 1.61
N VAL A 14 8.34 -3.59 2.79
CA VAL A 14 8.05 -4.28 4.07
C VAL A 14 6.55 -4.29 4.34
N VAL A 15 5.84 -3.23 3.95
CA VAL A 15 4.38 -3.16 4.08
C VAL A 15 3.72 -4.19 3.18
N VAL A 16 4.07 -4.20 1.88
CA VAL A 16 3.51 -5.12 0.88
C VAL A 16 3.84 -6.58 1.23
N ASP A 17 5.08 -6.87 1.59
CA ASP A 17 5.51 -8.20 1.99
C ASP A 17 4.75 -8.70 3.23
N LYS A 18 4.56 -7.84 4.25
CA LYS A 18 3.79 -8.19 5.45
C LYS A 18 2.32 -8.46 5.13
N ILE A 19 1.66 -7.64 4.30
CA ILE A 19 0.26 -7.91 3.92
C ILE A 19 0.16 -9.15 3.02
N ARG A 20 1.12 -9.43 2.13
CA ARG A 20 1.17 -10.67 1.34
C ARG A 20 1.35 -11.90 2.22
N MET A 21 2.29 -11.88 3.16
CA MET A 21 2.53 -12.96 4.12
C MET A 21 1.29 -13.28 4.95
N MET A 22 0.53 -12.26 5.32
CA MET A 22 -0.72 -12.42 6.09
C MET A 22 -1.92 -12.78 5.22
N GLY A 23 -1.79 -12.79 3.88
CA GLY A 23 -2.90 -13.01 2.94
C GLY A 23 -3.87 -11.83 2.83
N PHE A 24 -3.41 -10.64 3.18
CA PHE A 24 -4.17 -9.40 3.25
C PHE A 24 -4.04 -8.53 2.00
N ASN A 25 -3.12 -8.83 1.09
CA ASN A 25 -2.91 -8.06 -0.14
C ASN A 25 -4.17 -7.93 -1.00
N THR A 26 -5.04 -8.95 -1.01
CA THR A 26 -6.31 -8.93 -1.75
C THR A 26 -7.49 -8.37 -0.94
N MET A 27 -7.28 -7.92 0.30
CA MET A 27 -8.35 -7.29 1.06
C MET A 27 -8.68 -5.92 0.49
N GLU A 28 -9.97 -5.67 0.38
CA GLU A 28 -10.52 -4.38 -0.01
C GLU A 28 -10.27 -3.36 1.11
N MET A 29 -9.96 -2.14 0.71
CA MET A 29 -9.87 -1.02 1.63
C MET A 29 -11.28 -0.62 2.06
N PRO A 30 -11.44 -0.18 3.32
CA PRO A 30 -12.73 0.32 3.80
C PRO A 30 -13.17 1.58 3.05
N ILE A 31 -12.22 2.33 2.47
CA ILE A 31 -12.45 3.55 1.72
C ILE A 31 -11.52 3.52 0.51
N ALA A 32 -12.07 3.70 -0.68
CA ALA A 32 -11.28 3.89 -1.89
C ALA A 32 -10.61 5.26 -1.85
N VAL A 33 -9.31 5.30 -2.15
CA VAL A 33 -8.52 6.53 -2.07
C VAL A 33 -7.78 6.78 -3.38
N THR A 34 -7.90 7.98 -3.90
CA THR A 34 -7.14 8.41 -5.08
C THR A 34 -5.73 8.77 -4.66
N ILE A 35 -4.74 8.10 -5.24
CA ILE A 35 -3.32 8.41 -5.00
C ILE A 35 -2.64 8.78 -6.31
N LYS A 36 -1.68 9.70 -6.20
CA LYS A 36 -0.82 10.08 -7.31
C LYS A 36 0.43 9.20 -7.32
N CYS A 37 0.68 8.54 -8.43
CA CYS A 37 1.88 7.75 -8.60
C CYS A 37 3.12 8.65 -8.55
N ILE A 38 4.01 8.42 -7.58
CA ILE A 38 5.27 9.17 -7.44
C ILE A 38 6.23 8.99 -8.62
N GLU A 39 6.02 7.94 -9.41
CA GLU A 39 6.92 7.53 -10.47
C GLU A 39 6.50 8.05 -11.84
N CYS A 40 5.23 7.85 -12.23
CA CYS A 40 4.72 8.30 -13.52
C CYS A 40 3.86 9.57 -13.42
N GLY A 41 3.52 10.02 -12.21
CA GLY A 41 2.68 11.20 -11.97
C GLY A 41 1.19 11.02 -12.25
N ASN A 42 0.74 9.83 -12.68
CA ASN A 42 -0.68 9.57 -12.94
C ASN A 42 -1.43 9.31 -11.64
N GLU A 43 -2.67 9.78 -11.58
CA GLU A 43 -3.58 9.53 -10.46
C GLU A 43 -4.40 8.28 -10.74
N PHE A 44 -4.56 7.44 -9.72
CA PHE A 44 -5.34 6.22 -9.82
C PHE A 44 -5.97 5.88 -8.47
N GLU A 45 -7.03 5.09 -8.50
CA GLU A 45 -7.76 4.71 -7.30
C GLU A 45 -7.17 3.44 -6.67
N MET A 46 -6.88 3.53 -5.39
CA MET A 46 -6.48 2.40 -4.56
C MET A 46 -7.71 1.89 -3.81
N THR A 47 -8.17 0.70 -4.20
CA THR A 47 -9.34 0.03 -3.62
C THR A 47 -8.98 -1.16 -2.74
N HIS A 48 -7.74 -1.65 -2.82
CA HIS A 48 -7.23 -2.83 -2.11
C HIS A 48 -5.97 -2.46 -1.32
N LEU A 49 -5.65 -3.22 -0.27
CA LEU A 49 -4.46 -2.98 0.55
C LEU A 49 -3.15 -3.04 -0.24
N GLU A 50 -3.12 -3.83 -1.31
CA GLU A 50 -2.11 -3.80 -2.35
C GLU A 50 -2.75 -3.36 -3.67
N THR A 51 -2.18 -2.35 -4.32
CA THR A 51 -2.59 -1.98 -5.67
C THR A 51 -1.37 -1.71 -6.54
N LYS A 52 -1.54 -1.84 -7.84
CA LYS A 52 -0.49 -1.53 -8.82
C LYS A 52 -0.95 -0.41 -9.73
N CYS A 53 -0.06 0.54 -9.98
CA CYS A 53 -0.31 1.58 -10.95
C CYS A 53 -0.42 0.95 -12.35
N PRO A 54 -1.53 1.15 -13.08
CA PRO A 54 -1.74 0.53 -14.39
C PRO A 54 -0.83 1.10 -15.49
N HIS A 55 -0.16 2.23 -15.23
CA HIS A 55 0.68 2.90 -16.22
C HIS A 55 2.16 2.50 -16.15
N CYS A 56 2.68 2.19 -14.95
CA CYS A 56 4.12 1.99 -14.73
C CYS A 56 4.45 0.78 -13.86
N ASN A 57 3.45 -0.03 -13.50
CA ASN A 57 3.57 -1.20 -12.62
C ASN A 57 4.13 -0.90 -11.21
N MET A 58 4.10 0.37 -10.77
CA MET A 58 4.48 0.72 -9.40
C MET A 58 3.48 0.13 -8.41
N VAL A 59 3.96 -0.69 -7.48
CA VAL A 59 3.15 -1.32 -6.44
C VAL A 59 3.10 -0.42 -5.22
N TYR A 60 1.91 -0.27 -4.66
CA TYR A 60 1.62 0.49 -3.45
C TYR A 60 0.98 -0.43 -2.43
N GLY A 61 1.37 -0.26 -1.17
CA GLY A 61 0.87 -1.04 -0.06
C GLY A 61 0.54 -0.18 1.15
N VAL A 62 -0.50 -0.58 1.87
CA VAL A 62 -0.84 -0.02 3.18
C VAL A 62 -1.28 -1.13 4.12
N THR A 63 -0.89 -1.03 5.39
CA THR A 63 -1.36 -1.97 6.41
C THR A 63 -2.85 -1.73 6.71
N PRO A 64 -3.64 -2.77 7.04
CA PRO A 64 -5.08 -2.62 7.32
C PRO A 64 -5.39 -1.62 8.43
N CYS A 65 -4.56 -1.54 9.47
CA CYS A 65 -4.70 -0.58 10.57
C CYS A 65 -4.50 0.89 10.14
N SER A 66 -3.88 1.13 8.99
CA SER A 66 -3.64 2.45 8.41
C SER A 66 -4.36 2.65 7.08
N ALA A 67 -5.23 1.72 6.66
CA ALA A 67 -5.89 1.76 5.35
C ALA A 67 -6.81 2.98 5.18
N SER A 68 -7.32 3.55 6.28
CA SER A 68 -8.13 4.77 6.23
C SER A 68 -7.29 6.06 6.04
N ASN A 69 -5.96 5.97 6.08
CA ASN A 69 -5.05 7.13 6.01
C ASN A 69 -4.21 7.06 4.72
N PRO A 70 -4.54 7.85 3.68
CA PRO A 70 -3.81 7.82 2.41
C PRO A 70 -2.33 8.23 2.55
N GLU A 71 -2.00 9.06 3.55
CA GLU A 71 -0.61 9.45 3.86
C GLU A 71 0.27 8.27 4.33
N ARG A 72 -0.34 7.15 4.72
CA ARG A 72 0.36 5.93 5.15
C ARG A 72 0.56 4.94 4.02
N ILE A 73 0.09 5.25 2.81
CA ILE A 73 0.30 4.42 1.63
C ILE A 73 1.75 4.59 1.18
N MET A 74 2.44 3.46 1.06
CA MET A 74 3.86 3.43 0.75
C MET A 74 4.10 2.75 -0.59
N ALA A 75 4.99 3.31 -1.41
CA ALA A 75 5.43 2.68 -2.64
C ALA A 75 6.42 1.54 -2.35
N ALA A 76 6.15 0.34 -2.87
CA ALA A 76 7.04 -0.81 -2.75
C ALA A 76 8.06 -0.89 -3.89
N GLY A 77 7.70 -0.42 -5.09
CA GLY A 77 8.56 -0.44 -6.27
C GLY A 77 7.81 -0.91 -7.52
N LYS A 78 8.42 -0.71 -8.69
CA LYS A 78 7.91 -1.26 -9.96
C LYS A 78 8.07 -2.77 -9.99
N ASP A 79 7.05 -3.47 -10.45
CA ASP A 79 7.07 -4.93 -10.66
C ASP A 79 7.54 -5.71 -9.40
N TYR A 80 7.07 -5.26 -8.23
CA TYR A 80 7.37 -5.87 -6.93
C TYR A 80 6.40 -6.99 -6.55
#